data_AF-B9NXF8-F1
#
_entry.id   AF-B9NXF8-F1
#
_cell.length_a   1.000
_cell.length_b   1.000
_cell.length_c   1.000
_cell.angle_alpha   90.00
_cell.angle_beta   90.00
_cell.angle_gamma   90.00
#
_symmetry.space_group_name_H-M   'P 1'
#
loop_
_entity.id
_entity.type
_entity.pdbx_description
1 polymer ?
#
loop_
_entity_poly.entity_id
_entity_poly.type
_entity_poly.pdbx_seq_one_letter_code
_entity_poly.pdbx_strand_id
1 'polypeptide(L)' 'MVEEAADLRYVRAGEYFLVYLDQPDSVIIVDILHSRCDLPRHVSALTTLTDATGNKI' A
#
# COMPACT_ATOMS: atom_id res chain seq x y z
N MET A 1 21.41 6.62 6.92
CA MET A 1 20.02 6.88 7.35
C MET A 1 19.25 5.65 6.96
N VAL A 2 18.66 4.96 7.92
CA VAL A 2 17.79 3.81 7.61
C VAL A 2 16.55 4.46 7.04
N GLU A 3 16.26 4.25 5.75
CA GLU A 3 14.94 4.55 5.22
C GLU A 3 13.98 3.70 6.06
N GLU A 4 13.24 4.34 6.96
CA GLU A 4 12.09 3.72 7.60
C GLU A 4 11.12 3.45 6.46
N ALA A 5 11.29 2.28 5.83
CA ALA A 5 10.43 1.81 4.77
C ALA A 5 9.01 1.88 5.32
N ALA A 6 8.22 2.81 4.80
CA ALA A 6 6.86 2.99 5.25
C ALA A 6 6.14 1.65 5.10
N ASP A 7 5.64 1.10 6.19
CA ASP A 7 4.98 -0.21 6.16
C ASP A 7 3.68 -0.09 5.36
N LEU A 8 3.57 -0.88 4.29
CA LEU A 8 2.34 -0.99 3.51
C LEU A 8 1.24 -1.62 4.37
N ARG A 9 0.18 -0.87 4.60
CA ARG A 9 -0.95 -1.25 5.46
C ARG A 9 -2.23 -1.24 4.66
N TYR A 10 -3.26 -1.91 5.18
CA TYR A 10 -4.59 -1.85 4.60
C TYR A 10 -5.69 -1.84 5.67
N VAL A 11 -6.79 -1.18 5.35
CA VAL A 11 -7.98 -1.12 6.20
C VAL A 11 -9.25 -1.30 5.37
N ARG A 12 -10.27 -1.95 5.95
CA ARG A 12 -11.58 -2.09 5.32
C ARG A 12 -12.47 -0.90 5.68
N ALA A 13 -13.03 -0.25 4.67
CA ALA A 13 -14.05 0.79 4.80
C ALA A 13 -15.31 0.38 4.00
N GLY A 14 -16.28 -0.19 4.70
CA GLY A 14 -17.51 -0.71 4.07
C GLY A 14 -17.22 -1.80 3.04
N GLU A 15 -17.53 -1.51 1.78
CA GLU A 15 -17.29 -2.40 0.64
C GLU A 15 -15.92 -2.20 -0.03
N TYR A 16 -15.04 -1.37 0.52
CA TYR A 16 -13.72 -1.11 -0.04
C TYR A 16 -12.60 -1.44 0.95
N PHE A 17 -11.43 -1.72 0.41
CA PHE A 17 -10.16 -1.79 1.11
C PHE A 17 -9.29 -0.62 0.65
N LEU A 18 -8.77 0.15 1.60
CA LEU A 18 -7.74 1.15 1.31
C LEU A 18 -6.39 0.53 1.62
N VAL A 19 -5.46 0.60 0.67
CA VAL A 19 -4.05 0.26 0.84
C VAL A 19 -3.27 1.57 0.95
N TYR A 20 -2.47 1.71 1.99
CA TYR A 20 -1.84 2.98 2.33
C TYR A 20 -0.49 2.80 3.00
N LEU A 21 0.33 3.85 2.89
CA LEU A 21 1.57 4.03 3.64
C LEU A 21 1.31 4.99 4.79
N ASP A 22 1.71 4.59 5.98
CA ASP A 22 1.56 5.34 7.21
C ASP A 22 2.89 6.08 7.49
N GLN A 23 2.95 7.38 7.17
CA GLN A 23 4.11 8.22 7.43
C GLN A 23 3.84 9.11 8.65
N PRO A 24 4.90 9.62 9.33
CA PRO A 24 4.73 10.40 10.56
C PRO A 24 3.78 11.60 10.44
N ASP A 25 3.84 12.31 9.31
CA ASP A 25 3.07 13.55 9.09
C ASP A 25 1.97 13.39 8.03
N SER A 26 1.88 12.24 7.36
CA SER A 26 0.94 12.05 6.27
C SER A 26 0.57 10.59 6.03
N VAL A 27 -0.59 10.38 5.41
CA VAL A 27 -1.00 9.05 4.93
C VAL A 27 -1.10 9.11 3.42
N ILE A 28 -0.35 8.25 2.75
CA ILE A 28 -0.41 8.13 1.28
C ILE A 28 -1.32 6.95 0.94
N ILE A 29 -2.44 7.23 0.27
CA ILE A 29 -3.29 6.18 -0.29
C ILE A 29 -2.62 5.69 -1.57
N VAL A 30 -2.17 4.44 -1.54
CA VAL A 30 -1.52 3.77 -2.67
C VAL A 30 -2.58 3.17 -3.60
N ASP A 31 -3.63 2.58 -3.02
CA ASP A 31 -4.71 1.97 -3.80
C ASP A 31 -6.04 1.91 -3.03
N ILE A 32 -7.14 1.84 -3.78
CA ILE A 32 -8.49 1.62 -3.27
C ILE A 32 -9.13 0.47 -4.04
N LEU A 33 -9.36 -0.63 -3.33
CA LEU A 33 -9.86 -1.87 -3.91
C LEU A 33 -11.28 -2.13 -3.47
N HIS A 34 -12.14 -2.58 -4.37
CA HIS A 34 -13.45 -3.10 -3.96
C HIS A 34 -13.24 -4.43 -3.19
N SER A 35 -14.11 -4.70 -2.22
CA SER A 35 -14.16 -5.93 -1.42
C SER A 35 -14.27 -7.23 -2.23
N ARG A 36 -14.67 -7.14 -3.51
CA ARG A 36 -14.77 -8.27 -4.43
C ARG A 36 -13.47 -8.54 -5.19
N CYS A 37 -12.48 -7.66 -5.07
CA CYS A 37 -11.15 -7.87 -5.64
C CYS A 37 -10.31 -8.77 -4.72
N ASP A 38 -9.40 -9.54 -5.32
CA ASP A 38 -8.43 -10.37 -4.61
C ASP A 38 -7.34 -9.49 -3.97
N LEU A 39 -7.64 -9.00 -2.76
CA LEU A 39 -6.77 -8.12 -1.99
C LEU A 39 -5.36 -8.73 -1.73
N PRO A 40 -5.22 -10.00 -1.30
CA PRO A 40 -3.89 -10.61 -1.13
C PRO A 40 -3.04 -10.56 -2.40
N ARG A 41 -3.61 -10.89 -3.56
CA ARG A 41 -2.89 -10.83 -4.83
C ARG A 41 -2.46 -9.41 -5.18
N HIS A 42 -3.32 -8.43 -4.92
CA HIS A 42 -3.05 -7.03 -5.25
C HIS A 42 -1.97 -6.41 -4.36
N VAL A 43 -2.05 -6.67 -3.04
CA VAL A 43 -1.01 -6.27 -2.09
C VAL A 43 0.32 -6.93 -2.44
N SER A 44 0.32 -8.22 -2.79
CA SER A 44 1.55 -8.89 -3.24
C SER A 44 2.14 -8.24 -4.48
N ALA A 45 1.32 -7.85 -5.46
CA ALA A 45 1.79 -7.14 -6.64
C ALA A 45 2.43 -5.78 -6.26
N LEU A 46 1.78 -5.01 -5.38
CA LEU A 46 2.29 -3.74 -4.89
C LEU A 46 3.66 -3.91 -4.20
N THR A 47 3.83 -4.88 -3.32
CA THR A 47 5.13 -5.12 -2.63
C THR A 47 6.29 -5.54 -3.54
N THR A 48 6.00 -5.88 -4.80
CA THR A 48 7.00 -6.23 -5.82
C THR A 48 7.28 -5.09 -6.80
N LEU A 49 6.44 -4.05 -6.79
CA LEU A 49 6.66 -2.88 -7.61
C LEU A 49 7.78 -2.04 -6.98
N THR A 50 8.67 -1.59 -7.85
CA THR A 50 9.70 -0.62 -7.52
C THR A 50 9.41 0.67 -8.25
N ASP A 51 9.68 1.79 -7.61
CA ASP A 51 9.61 3.09 -8.25
C ASP A 51 10.66 3.22 -9.38
N ALA A 52 10.61 4.33 -10.13
CA ALA A 52 11.55 4.60 -11.23
C ALA A 52 13.02 4.69 -10.78
N THR A 53 13.28 4.78 -9.47
CA THR A 53 14.61 4.86 -8.84
C THR A 53 15.08 3.49 -8.32
N GLY A 54 14.24 2.45 -8.44
CA GLY A 54 14.53 1.09 -8.00
C GLY A 54 14.23 0.81 -6.53
N ASN A 55 13.54 1.72 -5.83
CA ASN A 55 13.14 1.51 -4.44
C ASN A 55 11.81 0.77 -4.37
N LYS A 56 11.64 -0.12 -3.39
CA LYS A 56 10.38 -0.85 -3.21
C LYS A 56 9.30 0.12 -2.73
N ILE A 57 8.10 0.06 -3.33
CA ILE A 57 6.94 0.85 -2.90
C ILE A 57 6.18 0.17 -1.76
#